data_AF-A0A3N9URG5-F1
#
_entry.id   AF-A0A3N9URG5-F1
#
_cell.length_a   1.000
_cell.length_b   1.000
_cell.length_c   1.000
_cell.angle_alpha   90.00
_cell.angle_beta   90.00
_cell.angle_gamma   90.00
#
_symmetry.space_group_name_H-M   'P 1'
#
loop_
_entity.id
_entity.type
_entity.pdbx_description
1 polymer ?
#
loop_
_entity_poly.entity_id
_entity_poly.type
_entity_poly.pdbx_seq_one_letter_code
_entity_poly.pdbx_strand_id
1 'polypeptide(L)'
;GKKVPSFSPEDMLLIMCEHGARHRWSQLSWVYDVAGMIETKKINLPCLIEQAEIIGNKRPLLLGLLLANDLLDTELSPEIYWKAKSDKAVSASAEQVKRDLITRASFRGSSEIQASERMNELEFYFLLMSKHQLLMTLLRASTPRTKDLKMASLPDVLFPLYYIVRPLRLVKTYKNSIRKWLLK
;
A
#
# COMPACT_ATOMS: atom_id res chain seq x y z
N GLY A 1 -7.73 34.96 -3.07
CA GLY A 1 -7.00 33.79 -2.53
C GLY A 1 -5.69 33.63 -3.28
N LYS A 2 -4.62 33.17 -2.60
CA LYS A 2 -3.32 32.88 -3.24
C LYS A 2 -3.33 31.47 -3.85
N LYS A 3 -2.77 31.32 -5.05
CA LYS A 3 -2.52 30.00 -5.65
C LYS A 3 -1.36 29.35 -4.90
N VAL A 4 -1.60 28.16 -4.34
CA VAL A 4 -0.59 27.34 -3.67
C VAL A 4 -0.18 26.23 -4.62
N PRO A 5 1.12 25.91 -4.77
CA PRO A 5 1.55 24.76 -5.56
C PRO A 5 0.86 23.48 -5.07
N SER A 6 0.27 22.72 -5.98
CA SER A 6 -0.28 21.40 -5.72
C SER A 6 0.31 20.38 -6.68
N PHE A 7 0.21 19.10 -6.32
CA PHE A 7 0.53 18.01 -7.22
C PHE A 7 -0.35 18.02 -8.47
N SER A 8 0.14 17.41 -9.54
CA SER A 8 -0.70 17.08 -10.69
C SER A 8 -1.80 16.10 -10.26
N PRO A 9 -2.96 16.05 -10.97
CA PRO A 9 -3.99 15.05 -10.70
C PRO A 9 -3.46 13.61 -10.72
N GLU A 10 -2.55 13.32 -11.64
CA GLU A 10 -1.86 12.05 -11.82
C GLU A 10 -1.03 11.68 -10.57
N ASP A 11 -0.17 12.59 -10.13
CA ASP A 11 0.66 12.39 -8.93
C ASP A 11 -0.20 12.24 -7.68
N MET A 12 -1.27 13.04 -7.57
CA MET A 12 -2.19 12.99 -6.45
C MET A 12 -2.90 11.63 -6.39
N LEU A 13 -3.37 11.11 -7.52
CA LEU A 13 -3.99 9.79 -7.59
C LEU A 13 -3.00 8.69 -7.17
N LEU A 14 -1.75 8.75 -7.64
CA LEU A 14 -0.69 7.81 -7.23
C LEU A 14 -0.41 7.86 -5.72
N ILE A 15 -0.35 9.07 -5.14
CA ILE A 15 -0.14 9.26 -3.69
C ILE A 15 -1.31 8.69 -2.90
N MET A 16 -2.55 8.90 -3.34
CA MET A 16 -3.75 8.39 -2.67
C MET A 16 -3.80 6.86 -2.71
N CYS A 17 -3.50 6.25 -3.86
CA CYS A 17 -3.46 4.79 -3.98
C CYS A 17 -2.34 4.16 -3.13
N GLU A 18 -1.17 4.79 -3.08
CA GLU A 18 -0.06 4.39 -2.21
C GLU A 18 -0.44 4.49 -0.72
N HIS A 19 -1.08 5.59 -0.33
CA HIS A 19 -1.56 5.79 1.04
C HIS A 19 -2.61 4.75 1.44
N GLY A 20 -3.62 4.54 0.58
CA GLY A 20 -4.65 3.52 0.79
C GLY A 20 -4.04 2.13 0.91
N ALA A 21 -3.10 1.76 0.03
CA ALA A 21 -2.40 0.48 0.09
C ALA A 21 -1.64 0.27 1.42
N ARG A 22 -0.92 1.28 1.90
CA ARG A 22 -0.20 1.21 3.19
C ARG A 22 -1.13 1.03 4.38
N HIS A 23 -2.29 1.66 4.36
CA HIS A 23 -3.27 1.59 5.44
C HIS A 23 -4.40 0.59 5.19
N ARG A 24 -4.15 -0.37 4.28
CA ARG A 24 -5.06 -1.48 3.95
C ARG A 24 -6.46 -1.03 3.55
N TRP A 25 -6.60 0.16 2.99
CA TRP A 25 -7.88 0.75 2.63
C TRP A 25 -8.89 0.64 3.77
N SER A 26 -8.44 0.92 5.00
CA SER A 26 -9.22 0.71 6.22
C SER A 26 -10.48 1.58 6.31
N GLN A 27 -10.58 2.61 5.47
CA GLN A 27 -11.71 3.53 5.37
C GLN A 27 -12.24 3.59 3.94
N LEU A 28 -13.56 3.47 3.79
CA LEU A 28 -14.22 3.58 2.49
C LEU A 28 -14.10 4.99 1.87
N SER A 29 -13.94 6.03 2.70
CA SER A 29 -13.73 7.41 2.24
C SER A 29 -12.52 7.54 1.30
N TRP A 30 -11.45 6.77 1.52
CA TRP A 30 -10.30 6.81 0.62
C TRP A 30 -10.61 6.24 -0.78
N VAL A 31 -11.48 5.24 -0.86
CA VAL A 31 -11.95 4.69 -2.14
C VAL A 31 -12.82 5.74 -2.84
N TYR A 32 -13.68 6.42 -2.07
CA TYR A 32 -14.51 7.52 -2.55
C TYR A 32 -13.67 8.67 -3.12
N ASP A 33 -12.59 9.06 -2.42
CA ASP A 33 -11.70 10.12 -2.89
C ASP A 33 -11.02 9.72 -4.22
N VAL A 34 -10.64 8.45 -4.38
CA VAL A 34 -10.06 7.92 -5.63
C VAL A 34 -11.09 7.92 -6.77
N ALA A 35 -12.29 7.41 -6.52
CA ALA A 35 -13.39 7.44 -7.49
C ALA A 35 -13.66 8.88 -7.98
N GLY A 36 -13.81 9.82 -7.04
CA GLY A 36 -14.02 11.22 -7.34
C GLY A 36 -12.86 11.84 -8.12
N MET A 37 -11.61 11.45 -7.86
CA MET A 37 -10.46 11.89 -8.65
C MET A 37 -10.51 11.38 -10.09
N ILE A 38 -10.89 10.13 -10.31
CA ILE A 38 -11.00 9.55 -11.66
C ILE A 38 -12.13 10.22 -12.46
N GLU A 39 -13.28 10.46 -11.82
CA GLU A 39 -14.46 11.03 -12.48
C GLU A 39 -14.32 12.53 -12.75
N THR A 40 -13.71 13.28 -11.82
CA THR A 40 -13.62 14.74 -11.92
C THR A 40 -12.38 15.24 -12.65
N LYS A 41 -11.33 14.42 -12.77
CA LYS A 41 -10.07 14.80 -13.42
C LYS A 41 -9.91 14.02 -14.71
N LYS A 42 -9.48 14.71 -15.77
CA LYS A 42 -9.18 14.09 -17.08
C LYS A 42 -7.83 13.38 -17.05
N ILE A 43 -7.71 12.33 -16.24
CA ILE A 43 -6.48 11.55 -16.09
C ILE A 43 -6.38 10.53 -17.21
N ASN A 44 -5.26 10.51 -17.93
CA ASN A 44 -4.95 9.44 -18.89
C ASN A 44 -4.48 8.20 -18.11
N LEU A 45 -5.42 7.37 -17.66
CA LEU A 45 -5.13 6.17 -16.87
C LEU A 45 -4.17 5.19 -17.57
N PRO A 46 -4.28 4.91 -18.89
CA PRO A 46 -3.28 4.08 -19.58
C PRO A 46 -1.84 4.59 -19.42
N CYS A 47 -1.60 5.88 -19.67
CA CYS A 47 -0.29 6.51 -19.50
C CYS A 47 0.16 6.48 -18.03
N LEU A 48 -0.75 6.76 -17.10
CA LEU A 48 -0.44 6.76 -15.67
C LEU A 48 -0.05 5.36 -15.18
N ILE A 49 -0.66 4.30 -15.70
CA ILE A 49 -0.31 2.91 -15.37
C ILE A 49 1.11 2.58 -15.84
N GLU A 50 1.50 3.02 -17.03
CA GLU A 50 2.87 2.84 -17.54
C GLU A 50 3.89 3.61 -16.68
N GLN A 51 3.59 4.85 -16.32
CA GLN A 51 4.43 5.64 -15.41
C GLN A 51 4.54 4.97 -14.04
N ALA A 52 3.42 4.49 -13.50
CA ALA A 52 3.37 3.76 -12.24
C ALA A 52 4.21 2.48 -12.29
N GLU A 53 4.30 1.81 -13.43
CA GLU A 53 5.18 0.64 -13.60
C GLU A 53 6.65 0.99 -13.45
N ILE A 54 7.09 2.09 -14.08
CA ILE A 54 8.48 2.55 -14.05
C ILE A 54 8.91 2.91 -12.62
N ILE A 55 8.05 3.61 -11.87
CA ILE A 55 8.34 3.99 -10.47
C ILE A 55 7.96 2.89 -9.46
N GLY A 56 7.40 1.78 -9.94
CA GLY A 56 6.96 0.62 -9.16
C GLY A 56 5.62 0.78 -8.44
N ASN A 57 4.90 1.90 -8.59
CA ASN A 57 3.61 2.13 -7.95
C ASN A 57 2.40 1.52 -8.69
N LYS A 58 2.63 0.61 -9.65
CA LYS A 58 1.57 0.01 -10.49
C LYS A 58 0.53 -0.76 -9.68
N ARG A 59 0.93 -1.64 -8.76
CA ARG A 59 -0.02 -2.47 -8.00
C ARG A 59 -0.88 -1.68 -7.01
N PRO A 60 -0.33 -0.73 -6.23
CA PRO A 60 -1.17 0.18 -5.44
C PRO A 60 -2.18 0.95 -6.30
N LEU A 61 -1.76 1.48 -7.45
CA LEU A 61 -2.66 2.15 -8.41
C LEU A 61 -3.77 1.20 -8.89
N LEU A 62 -3.42 0.04 -9.44
CA LEU A 62 -4.38 -0.95 -9.94
C LEU A 62 -5.36 -1.41 -8.84
N LEU A 63 -4.89 -1.54 -7.60
CA LEU A 63 -5.75 -1.84 -6.46
C LEU A 63 -6.76 -0.72 -6.19
N GLY A 64 -6.31 0.54 -6.19
CA GLY A 64 -7.21 1.69 -6.04
C GLY A 64 -8.26 1.76 -7.15
N LEU A 65 -7.86 1.57 -8.41
CA LEU A 65 -8.77 1.54 -9.56
C LEU A 65 -9.79 0.40 -9.42
N LEU A 66 -9.33 -0.82 -9.11
CA LEU A 66 -10.22 -1.97 -8.96
C LEU A 66 -11.20 -1.79 -7.79
N LEU A 67 -10.77 -1.21 -6.67
CA LEU A 67 -11.66 -0.93 -5.54
C LEU A 67 -12.69 0.15 -5.88
N ALA A 68 -12.30 1.21 -6.59
CA ALA A 68 -13.22 2.25 -7.04
C ALA A 68 -14.31 1.67 -7.96
N ASN A 69 -13.92 0.83 -8.92
CA ASN A 69 -14.86 0.15 -9.79
C ASN A 69 -15.73 -0.87 -9.04
N ASP A 70 -15.14 -1.78 -8.25
CA ASP A 70 -15.88 -2.86 -7.56
C ASP A 70 -16.84 -2.35 -6.46
N LEU A 71 -16.58 -1.19 -5.85
CA LEU A 71 -17.36 -0.69 -4.71
C LEU A 71 -18.23 0.54 -5.02
N LEU A 72 -17.85 1.33 -6.01
CA LEU A 72 -18.50 2.61 -6.33
C LEU A 72 -18.86 2.74 -7.81
N ASP A 73 -18.74 1.65 -8.58
CA ASP A 73 -19.09 1.59 -10.00
C ASP A 73 -18.37 2.63 -10.88
N THR A 74 -17.19 3.11 -10.45
CA THR A 74 -16.37 4.06 -11.23
C THR A 74 -16.07 3.50 -12.61
N GLU A 75 -16.37 4.26 -13.65
CA GLU A 75 -16.18 3.84 -15.04
C GLU A 75 -14.68 3.64 -15.35
N LEU A 76 -14.31 2.39 -15.65
CA LEU A 76 -13.00 2.02 -16.16
C LEU A 76 -13.14 1.36 -17.52
N SER A 77 -12.18 1.57 -18.42
CA SER A 77 -12.15 0.80 -19.66
C SER A 77 -11.99 -0.71 -19.34
N PRO A 78 -12.58 -1.61 -20.14
CA PRO A 78 -12.45 -3.05 -19.92
C PRO A 78 -10.99 -3.51 -19.82
N GLU A 79 -10.10 -2.90 -20.59
CA GLU A 79 -8.66 -3.20 -20.56
C GLU A 79 -8.03 -2.91 -19.21
N ILE A 80 -8.37 -1.77 -18.59
CA ILE A 80 -7.83 -1.38 -17.27
C ILE A 80 -8.40 -2.28 -16.19
N TYR A 81 -9.71 -2.55 -16.23
CA TYR A 81 -10.37 -3.45 -15.30
C TYR A 81 -9.70 -4.84 -15.33
N TRP A 82 -9.56 -5.44 -16.51
CA TRP A 82 -8.96 -6.76 -16.65
C TRP A 82 -7.47 -6.77 -16.32
N LYS A 83 -6.74 -5.68 -16.60
CA LYS A 83 -5.33 -5.53 -16.18
C LYS A 83 -5.21 -5.55 -14.64
N ALA A 84 -6.14 -4.94 -13.91
CA ALA A 84 -6.16 -5.00 -12.45
C ALA A 84 -6.65 -6.36 -11.92
N LYS A 85 -7.75 -6.88 -12.47
CA LYS A 85 -8.39 -8.13 -12.03
C LYS A 85 -7.52 -9.37 -12.27
N SER A 86 -6.71 -9.37 -13.33
CA SER A 86 -5.81 -10.49 -13.66
C SER A 86 -4.52 -10.54 -12.83
N ASP A 87 -4.10 -9.44 -12.19
CA ASP A 87 -2.99 -9.48 -11.24
C ASP A 87 -3.44 -10.17 -9.94
N LYS A 88 -2.88 -11.35 -9.67
CA LYS A 88 -3.24 -12.19 -8.53
C LYS A 88 -3.07 -11.49 -7.18
N ALA A 89 -2.06 -10.64 -7.02
CA ALA A 89 -1.83 -9.91 -5.78
C ALA A 89 -2.87 -8.80 -5.63
N VAL A 90 -3.12 -8.04 -6.69
CA VAL A 90 -4.13 -6.97 -6.71
C VAL A 90 -5.52 -7.54 -6.43
N SER A 91 -5.96 -8.58 -7.16
CA SER A 91 -7.28 -9.17 -6.97
C SER A 91 -7.43 -9.79 -5.58
N ALA A 92 -6.42 -10.47 -5.04
CA ALA A 92 -6.49 -11.03 -3.69
C ALA A 92 -6.58 -9.93 -2.62
N SER A 93 -5.79 -8.86 -2.77
CA SER A 93 -5.83 -7.69 -1.91
C SER A 93 -7.17 -6.96 -1.98
N ALA A 94 -7.76 -6.80 -3.17
CA ALA A 94 -9.08 -6.18 -3.33
C ALA A 94 -10.16 -6.98 -2.60
N GLU A 95 -10.21 -8.30 -2.78
CA GLU A 95 -11.15 -9.16 -2.07
C GLU A 95 -10.97 -9.11 -0.55
N GLN A 96 -9.73 -9.02 -0.08
CA GLN A 96 -9.45 -8.86 1.34
C GLN A 96 -9.93 -7.51 1.88
N VAL A 97 -9.66 -6.42 1.18
CA VAL A 97 -10.12 -5.08 1.56
C VAL A 97 -11.63 -5.03 1.65
N LYS A 98 -12.35 -5.56 0.65
CA LYS A 98 -13.82 -5.61 0.64
C LYS A 98 -14.36 -6.36 1.87
N ARG A 99 -13.82 -7.54 2.18
CA ARG A 99 -14.19 -8.29 3.39
C ARG A 99 -13.92 -7.49 4.65
N ASP A 100 -12.71 -6.90 4.78
CA ASP A 100 -12.33 -6.14 5.97
C ASP A 100 -13.24 -4.91 6.19
N LEU A 101 -13.65 -4.22 5.12
CA LEU A 101 -14.58 -3.09 5.18
C LEU A 101 -15.98 -3.52 5.65
N ILE A 102 -16.51 -4.61 5.08
CA ILE A 102 -17.81 -5.16 5.49
C ILE A 102 -17.78 -5.57 6.96
N THR A 103 -16.75 -6.32 7.37
CA THR A 103 -16.57 -6.73 8.77
C THR A 103 -16.55 -5.51 9.69
N ARG A 104 -15.76 -4.46 9.37
CA ARG A 104 -15.73 -3.24 10.19
C ARG A 104 -17.08 -2.53 10.25
N ALA A 105 -17.83 -2.51 9.15
CA ALA A 105 -19.16 -1.91 9.12
C ALA A 105 -20.17 -2.67 9.99
N SER A 106 -20.10 -4.01 10.02
CA SER A 106 -20.99 -4.87 10.82
C SER A 106 -20.69 -4.83 12.32
N PHE A 107 -19.44 -4.61 12.73
CA PHE A 107 -19.00 -4.70 14.13
C PHE A 107 -18.85 -3.35 14.86
N ARG A 108 -19.73 -2.38 14.60
CA ARG A 108 -19.71 -1.03 15.24
C ARG A 108 -19.83 -1.00 16.79
N GLY A 109 -19.68 -2.12 17.51
CA GLY A 109 -19.86 -2.20 18.97
C GLY A 109 -19.06 -3.24 19.77
N SER A 110 -18.12 -4.00 19.20
CA SER A 110 -17.32 -4.97 19.98
C SER A 110 -15.84 -4.98 19.56
N SER A 111 -15.15 -3.89 19.91
CA SER A 111 -13.71 -3.75 19.73
C SER A 111 -12.96 -4.55 20.78
N GLU A 112 -12.20 -5.57 20.37
CA GLU A 112 -10.81 -5.84 20.83
C GLU A 112 -10.36 -7.26 20.43
N ILE A 113 -11.27 -8.23 20.30
CA ILE A 113 -10.89 -9.65 20.30
C ILE A 113 -10.43 -10.19 18.92
N GLN A 114 -10.75 -9.55 17.79
CA GLN A 114 -10.36 -10.02 16.44
C GLN A 114 -9.24 -9.21 15.75
N ALA A 115 -8.52 -8.37 16.49
CA ALA A 115 -7.40 -7.61 15.92
C ALA A 115 -6.12 -8.46 15.73
N SER A 116 -5.95 -9.54 16.50
CA SER A 116 -4.71 -10.32 16.56
C SER A 116 -4.47 -11.27 15.38
N GLU A 117 -5.52 -11.69 14.66
CA GLU A 117 -5.41 -12.61 13.51
C GLU A 117 -5.34 -11.89 12.15
N ARG A 118 -5.51 -10.56 12.13
CA ARG A 118 -5.52 -9.80 10.88
C ARG A 118 -4.10 -9.47 10.44
N MET A 119 -3.78 -9.83 9.20
CA MET A 119 -2.55 -9.43 8.50
C MET A 119 -2.28 -7.94 8.75
N ASN A 120 -1.09 -7.58 9.22
CA ASN A 120 -0.81 -6.17 9.54
C ASN A 120 -0.64 -5.31 8.27
N GLU A 121 -0.64 -3.98 8.44
CA GLU A 121 -0.50 -3.00 7.35
C GLU A 121 0.73 -3.26 6.46
N LEU A 122 1.85 -3.60 7.08
CA LEU A 122 3.11 -3.86 6.38
C LEU A 122 3.06 -5.16 5.57
N GLU A 123 2.54 -6.24 6.14
CA GLU A 123 2.36 -7.51 5.43
C GLU A 123 1.46 -7.35 4.21
N PHE A 124 0.35 -6.62 4.35
CA PHE A 124 -0.54 -6.31 3.23
C PHE A 124 0.20 -5.52 2.14
N TYR A 125 0.91 -4.47 2.54
CA TYR A 125 1.64 -3.62 1.61
C TYR A 125 2.77 -4.38 0.90
N PHE A 126 3.43 -5.34 1.57
CA PHE A 126 4.47 -6.18 0.98
C PHE A 126 3.95 -7.08 -0.15
N LEU A 127 2.69 -7.53 -0.09
CA LEU A 127 2.08 -8.30 -1.18
C LEU A 127 1.94 -7.48 -2.46
N LEU A 128 1.79 -6.15 -2.32
CA LEU A 128 1.64 -5.22 -3.42
C LEU A 128 2.99 -4.76 -4.00
N MET A 129 4.10 -4.99 -3.30
CA MET A 129 5.42 -4.59 -3.80
C MET A 129 6.02 -5.56 -4.81
N SER A 130 6.74 -5.02 -5.80
CA SER A 130 7.64 -5.80 -6.66
C SER A 130 8.89 -6.25 -5.90
N LYS A 131 9.63 -7.24 -6.47
CA LYS A 131 10.83 -7.78 -5.82
C LYS A 131 11.90 -6.73 -5.58
N HIS A 132 12.08 -5.86 -6.57
CA HIS A 132 12.99 -4.73 -6.50
C HIS A 132 12.58 -3.70 -5.43
N GLN A 133 11.29 -3.35 -5.33
CA GLN A 133 10.83 -2.38 -4.33
C GLN A 133 10.90 -2.89 -2.91
N LEU A 134 10.62 -4.18 -2.69
CA LEU A 134 10.78 -4.79 -1.38
C LEU A 134 12.25 -4.70 -0.96
N LEU A 135 13.17 -5.07 -1.85
CA LEU A 135 14.62 -4.95 -1.61
C LEU A 135 15.01 -3.50 -1.31
N MET A 136 14.59 -2.53 -2.14
CA MET A 136 14.93 -1.12 -1.93
C MET A 136 14.30 -0.54 -0.66
N THR A 137 13.11 -0.98 -0.28
CA THR A 137 12.48 -0.58 0.98
C THR A 137 13.22 -1.17 2.18
N LEU A 138 13.67 -2.43 2.11
CA LEU A 138 14.50 -3.06 3.13
C LEU A 138 15.87 -2.39 3.24
N LEU A 139 16.49 -2.06 2.11
CA LEU A 139 17.75 -1.31 2.05
C LEU A 139 17.59 0.11 2.59
N ARG A 140 16.51 0.83 2.24
CA ARG A 140 16.24 2.17 2.80
C ARG A 140 15.88 2.11 4.28
N ALA A 141 15.22 1.05 4.73
CA ALA A 141 14.97 0.80 6.15
C ALA A 141 16.24 0.52 6.96
N SER A 142 17.39 0.29 6.31
CA SER A 142 18.70 0.28 6.98
C SER A 142 19.15 1.68 7.40
N THR A 143 18.57 2.76 6.86
CA THR A 143 18.85 4.12 7.35
C THR A 143 18.10 4.36 8.68
N PRO A 144 18.81 4.62 9.80
CA PRO A 144 18.19 4.79 11.11
C PRO A 144 17.30 6.05 11.11
N ARG A 145 16.03 5.89 11.46
CA ARG A 145 15.10 7.02 11.66
C ARG A 145 15.22 7.47 13.12
N THR A 146 15.05 8.76 13.37
CA THR A 146 15.22 9.42 14.69
C THR A 146 14.48 8.79 15.88
N LYS A 147 13.45 7.96 15.64
CA LYS A 147 12.75 7.19 16.68
C LYS A 147 13.53 5.96 17.19
N ASP A 148 14.44 5.38 16.39
CA ASP A 148 15.24 4.21 16.78
C ASP A 148 16.43 4.61 17.68
N LEU A 149 16.93 5.84 17.55
CA LEU A 149 17.98 6.42 18.39
C LEU A 149 17.56 6.60 19.86
N LYS A 150 16.25 6.64 20.14
CA LYS A 150 15.73 6.82 21.52
C LYS A 150 15.54 5.51 22.28
N MET A 151 15.60 4.37 21.61
CA MET A 151 15.19 3.07 22.20
C MET A 151 16.37 2.18 22.61
N ALA A 152 17.59 2.54 22.20
CA ALA A 152 18.79 1.85 22.66
C ALA A 152 19.87 2.88 22.97
N SER A 153 20.34 2.88 24.22
CA SER A 153 21.51 3.62 24.67
C SER A 153 22.75 2.77 24.37
N LEU A 154 23.05 2.55 23.09
CA LEU A 154 24.22 1.78 22.68
C LEU A 154 25.41 2.75 22.52
N PRO A 155 26.62 2.39 22.99
CA PRO A 155 27.82 3.22 22.82
C PRO A 155 28.11 3.47 21.33
N ASP A 156 28.66 4.65 21.01
CA ASP A 156 28.93 5.12 19.63
C ASP A 156 29.75 4.15 18.77
N VAL A 157 30.55 3.28 19.40
CA VAL A 157 31.39 2.27 18.74
C VAL A 157 30.56 1.17 18.06
N LEU A 158 29.30 0.95 18.47
CA LEU A 158 28.40 -0.06 17.91
C LEU A 158 27.40 0.51 16.89
N PHE A 159 27.58 1.76 16.45
CA PHE A 159 26.76 2.40 15.43
C PHE A 159 26.58 1.58 14.14
N PRO A 160 27.59 0.84 13.62
CA PRO A 160 27.40 -0.04 12.45
C PRO A 160 26.36 -1.15 12.68
N LEU A 161 26.21 -1.64 13.90
CA LEU A 161 25.23 -2.68 14.21
C LEU A 161 23.78 -2.18 14.10
N TYR A 162 23.51 -0.88 14.32
CA TYR A 162 22.15 -0.33 14.17
C TYR A 162 21.59 -0.52 12.76
N TYR A 163 22.44 -0.41 11.74
CA TYR A 163 22.07 -0.59 10.33
C TYR A 163 21.65 -2.03 10.03
N ILE A 164 22.13 -3.01 10.82
CA ILE A 164 21.89 -4.45 10.63
C ILE A 164 20.72 -4.94 11.50
N VAL A 165 20.54 -4.39 12.70
CA VAL A 165 19.49 -4.82 13.66
C VAL A 165 18.09 -4.71 13.06
N ARG A 166 17.83 -3.66 12.27
CA ARG A 166 16.50 -3.39 11.70
C ARG A 166 16.10 -4.32 10.55
N PRO A 167 16.93 -4.56 9.51
CA PRO A 167 16.63 -5.56 8.50
C PRO A 167 16.52 -6.97 9.11
N LEU A 168 17.34 -7.33 10.10
CA LEU A 168 17.19 -8.62 10.81
C LEU A 168 15.89 -8.70 11.59
N ARG A 169 15.43 -7.62 12.26
CA ARG A 169 14.13 -7.59 12.93
C ARG A 169 12.99 -7.71 11.93
N LEU A 170 13.03 -6.97 10.81
CA LEU A 170 12.01 -7.06 9.76
C LEU A 170 11.97 -8.47 9.15
N VAL A 171 13.12 -9.07 8.85
CA VAL A 171 13.20 -10.46 8.34
C VAL A 171 12.71 -11.46 9.39
N LYS A 172 13.01 -11.28 10.68
CA LYS A 172 12.55 -12.17 11.75
C LYS A 172 11.05 -12.06 12.00
N THR A 173 10.51 -10.85 12.07
CA THR A 173 9.07 -10.59 12.30
C THR A 173 8.23 -11.00 11.09
N TYR A 174 8.73 -10.77 9.87
CA TYR A 174 7.98 -11.04 8.63
C TYR A 174 8.50 -12.25 7.84
N LYS A 175 9.23 -13.15 8.50
CA LYS A 175 9.88 -14.33 7.89
C LYS A 175 8.90 -15.14 7.04
N ASN A 176 7.69 -15.33 7.55
CA ASN A 176 6.67 -16.15 6.89
C ASN A 176 6.09 -15.47 5.64
N SER A 177 5.92 -14.15 5.66
CA SER A 177 5.42 -13.36 4.52
C SER A 177 6.48 -13.25 3.42
N ILE A 178 7.74 -12.98 3.79
CA ILE A 178 8.88 -12.95 2.86
C ILE A 178 9.11 -14.34 2.25
N ARG A 179 9.05 -15.41 3.06
CA ARG A 179 9.22 -16.79 2.58
C ARG A 179 8.09 -17.22 1.64
N LYS A 180 6.82 -16.93 1.96
CA LYS A 180 5.68 -17.22 1.06
C LYS A 180 5.80 -16.49 -0.28
N TRP A 181 6.44 -15.33 -0.29
CA TRP A 181 6.63 -14.51 -1.47
C TRP A 181 7.88 -14.91 -2.29
N LEU A 182 8.96 -15.36 -1.65
CA LEU A 182 10.15 -15.89 -2.35
C LEU A 182 9.88 -17.21 -3.08
N LEU A 183 8.93 -18.00 -2.58
CA LEU A 183 8.53 -19.29 -3.14
C LEU A 183 7.44 -19.17 -4.23
N LYS A 184 7.09 -17.94 -4.63
CA LYS A 184 6.15 -17.60 -5.70
C LYS A 184 6.87 -16.92 -6.87
#